data_AF-F7P013-F1
#
_entry.id   AF-F7P013-F1
#
_cell.length_a   1.000
_cell.length_b   1.000
_cell.length_c   1.000
_cell.angle_alpha   90.00
_cell.angle_beta   90.00
_cell.angle_gamma   90.00
#
_symmetry.space_group_name_H-M   'P 1'
#
loop_
_entity.id
_entity.type
_entity.pdbx_description
1 polymer ?
#
loop_
_entity_poly.entity_id
_entity_poly.type
_entity_poly.pdbx_seq_one_letter_code
_entity_poly.pdbx_strand_id
1 'polypeptide(L)'
;MNAKSVADVEGLWVEPELNSGLIQRCRDNWSKPVSQVTNHVLATFIRQKLALAIVVPEAENRLKRGYVDDTELYDKELEVAINELPKT
;
A
#
# COMPACT_ATOMS: atom_id res chain seq x y z
N MET A 1 -9.72 2.96 12.37
CA MET A 1 -9.01 3.44 11.18
C MET A 1 -7.55 3.55 11.55
N ASN A 2 -6.64 2.97 10.77
CA ASN A 2 -5.22 2.98 11.11
C ASN A 2 -4.61 4.33 10.74
N ALA A 3 -4.29 5.14 11.76
CA ALA A 3 -3.76 6.49 11.58
C ALA A 3 -2.27 6.51 11.19
N LYS A 4 -1.59 5.36 11.24
CA LYS A 4 -0.16 5.25 10.91
C LYS A 4 0.06 5.29 9.40
N SER A 5 1.16 5.90 8.99
CA SER A 5 1.69 5.93 7.63
C SER A 5 2.83 4.92 7.46
N VAL A 6 3.30 4.73 6.23
CA VAL A 6 4.52 3.95 5.96
C VAL A 6 5.73 4.60 6.62
N ALA A 7 5.81 5.94 6.62
CA ALA A 7 6.88 6.68 7.26
C ALA A 7 6.99 6.41 8.78
N ASP A 8 5.88 6.15 9.45
CA ASP A 8 5.87 5.84 10.89
C ASP A 8 6.46 4.45 11.20
N VAL A 9 6.58 3.57 10.19
CA VAL A 9 7.11 2.21 10.33
C VAL A 9 8.51 2.09 9.76
N GLU A 10 8.73 2.59 8.54
CA GLU A 10 9.98 2.46 7.79
C GLU A 10 10.92 3.66 7.97
N GLY A 11 10.43 4.76 8.55
CA GLY A 11 11.18 6.01 8.75
C GLY A 11 11.01 7.03 7.62
N LEU A 12 11.82 8.09 7.66
CA LEU A 12 11.78 9.16 6.67
C LEU A 12 12.18 8.66 5.28
N TRP A 13 11.55 9.22 4.25
CA TRP A 13 11.90 8.93 2.87
C TRP A 13 13.36 9.29 2.56
N VAL A 14 14.07 8.36 1.93
CA VAL A 14 15.43 8.58 1.42
C VAL A 14 15.35 8.62 -0.10
N GLU A 15 15.88 9.69 -0.70
CA GLU A 15 15.83 9.88 -2.15
C GLU A 15 16.66 8.81 -2.89
N PRO A 16 16.05 7.99 -3.75
CA PRO A 16 16.80 7.06 -4.59
C PRO A 16 17.39 7.77 -5.82
N GLU A 17 18.46 7.22 -6.39
CA GLU A 17 19.08 7.75 -7.61
C GLU A 17 18.21 7.54 -8.87
N LEU A 18 17.35 6.52 -8.84
CA LEU A 18 16.43 6.21 -9.93
C LEU A 18 15.17 7.06 -9.84
N ASN A 19 14.78 7.69 -10.95
CA ASN A 19 13.47 8.33 -11.08
C ASN A 19 12.52 7.40 -11.86
N SER A 20 11.46 6.93 -11.20
CA SER A 20 10.42 6.09 -11.82
C SER A 20 9.04 6.40 -11.26
N GLY A 21 8.00 6.08 -12.03
CA GLY A 21 6.61 6.25 -11.58
C GLY A 21 6.27 5.44 -10.31
N LEU A 22 6.93 4.29 -10.10
CA LEU A 22 6.80 3.52 -8.86
C LEU A 22 7.34 4.30 -7.67
N ILE A 23 8.54 4.86 -7.81
CA ILE A 23 9.21 5.64 -6.77
C ILE A 23 8.39 6.88 -6.43
N GLN A 24 7.92 7.61 -7.44
CA GLN A 24 7.07 8.78 -7.25
C GLN A 24 5.77 8.41 -6.51
N ARG A 25 5.10 7.31 -6.91
CA ARG A 25 3.89 6.84 -6.24
C ARG A 25 4.13 6.49 -4.77
N CYS A 26 5.25 5.84 -4.46
CA CYS A 26 5.62 5.56 -3.07
C CYS A 26 5.87 6.85 -2.29
N ARG A 27 6.65 7.78 -2.84
CA ARG A 27 6.96 9.08 -2.24
C ARG A 27 5.70 9.89 -1.93
N ASP A 28 4.79 10.01 -2.89
CA ASP A 28 3.57 10.82 -2.79
C ASP A 28 2.60 10.32 -1.70
N ASN A 29 2.75 9.07 -1.27
CA ASN A 29 1.88 8.43 -0.28
C ASN A 29 2.62 8.01 1.00
N TRP A 30 3.93 8.25 1.08
CA TRP A 30 4.80 7.75 2.15
C TRP A 30 4.34 8.17 3.55
N SER A 31 3.96 9.44 3.69
CA SER A 31 3.55 10.05 4.96
C SER A 31 2.02 10.13 5.14
N LYS A 32 1.23 9.54 4.22
CA LYS A 32 -0.22 9.51 4.37
C LYS A 32 -0.61 8.35 5.28
N PRO A 33 -1.61 8.52 6.18
CA PRO A 33 -2.19 7.39 6.89
C PRO A 33 -2.62 6.30 5.93
N VAL A 34 -2.35 5.03 6.23
CA VAL A 34 -2.67 3.91 5.32
C VAL A 34 -4.17 3.82 5.03
N SER A 35 -5.03 4.30 5.92
CA SER A 35 -6.47 4.37 5.67
C SER A 35 -6.89 5.42 4.63
N GLN A 36 -5.98 6.34 4.25
CA GLN A 36 -6.24 7.43 3.30
C GLN A 36 -5.60 7.22 1.92
N VAL A 37 -4.78 6.17 1.76
CA VAL A 37 -4.23 5.82 0.45
C VAL A 37 -5.24 4.99 -0.35
N THR A 38 -5.05 4.91 -1.67
CA THR A 38 -5.98 4.18 -2.56
C THR A 38 -5.69 2.68 -2.58
N ASN A 39 -6.60 1.86 -3.09
CA ASN A 39 -6.41 0.41 -3.24
C ASN A 39 -5.19 0.10 -4.12
N HIS A 40 -4.99 0.83 -5.22
CA HIS A 40 -3.80 0.68 -6.05
C HIS A 40 -2.49 0.99 -5.30
N VAL A 41 -2.51 1.99 -4.42
CA VAL A 41 -1.35 2.33 -3.58
C VAL A 41 -1.11 1.26 -2.52
N LEU A 42 -2.15 0.72 -1.88
CA LEU A 42 -2.01 -0.41 -0.96
C LEU A 42 -1.43 -1.64 -1.66
N ALA A 43 -1.95 -2.00 -2.84
CA ALA A 43 -1.42 -3.09 -3.63
C ALA A 43 0.05 -2.88 -4.01
N THR A 44 0.42 -1.63 -4.32
CA THR A 44 1.81 -1.23 -4.57
C THR A 44 2.67 -1.46 -3.32
N PHE A 45 2.26 -0.96 -2.15
CA PHE A 45 3.01 -1.15 -0.90
C PHE A 45 3.17 -2.63 -0.54
N ILE A 46 2.15 -3.46 -0.74
CA ILE A 46 2.21 -4.90 -0.51
C ILE A 46 3.25 -5.55 -1.42
N ARG A 47 3.21 -5.30 -2.74
CA ARG A 47 4.19 -5.87 -3.70
C ARG A 47 5.62 -5.43 -3.42
N GLN A 48 5.80 -4.18 -2.96
CA GLN A 48 7.11 -3.65 -2.57
C GLN A 48 7.52 -4.02 -1.14
N LYS A 49 6.69 -4.79 -0.41
CA LYS A 49 6.93 -5.25 0.96
C LYS A 49 7.16 -4.12 1.97
N LEU A 50 6.45 -3.00 1.80
CA LEU A 50 6.57 -1.81 2.64
C LEU A 50 5.55 -1.85 3.78
N ALA A 51 6.01 -1.69 5.02
CA ALA A 51 5.20 -1.56 6.23
C ALA A 51 4.07 -2.61 6.32
N LEU A 52 4.36 -3.86 5.95
CA LEU A 52 3.35 -4.93 5.81
C LEU A 52 2.47 -5.10 7.06
N ALA A 53 3.04 -4.87 8.25
CA ALA A 53 2.34 -4.94 9.53
C ALA A 53 1.14 -3.98 9.66
N ILE A 54 1.10 -2.89 8.88
CA ILE A 54 -0.02 -1.94 8.87
C ILE A 54 -0.75 -1.90 7.53
N VAL A 55 -0.08 -2.22 6.42
CA VAL A 55 -0.67 -2.19 5.07
C VAL A 55 -1.58 -3.41 4.84
N VAL A 56 -1.14 -4.62 5.21
CA VAL A 56 -1.93 -5.84 4.99
C VAL A 56 -3.25 -5.81 5.78
N PRO A 57 -3.28 -5.46 7.08
CA PRO A 57 -4.54 -5.41 7.82
C PRO A 57 -5.54 -4.39 7.27
N GLU A 58 -5.07 -3.25 6.75
CA GLU A 58 -5.93 -2.26 6.11
C GLU A 58 -6.51 -2.80 4.79
N ALA A 59 -5.68 -3.45 3.97
CA ALA A 59 -6.11 -4.06 2.71
C ALA A 59 -7.14 -5.18 2.94
N GLU A 60 -6.89 -6.10 3.88
CA GLU A 60 -7.84 -7.15 4.27
C GLU A 60 -9.16 -6.56 4.79
N ASN A 61 -9.09 -5.51 5.59
CA ASN A 61 -10.28 -4.82 6.10
C ASN A 61 -11.11 -4.19 4.97
N ARG A 62 -10.46 -3.62 3.94
CA ARG A 62 -11.14 -3.10 2.74
C ARG A 62 -11.85 -4.19 1.95
N LEU A 63 -11.18 -5.32 1.72
CA LEU A 63 -11.79 -6.46 1.04
C LEU A 63 -12.99 -7.01 1.83
N LYS A 64 -12.83 -7.19 3.15
CA LYS A 64 -13.89 -7.70 4.02
C LYS A 64 -15.16 -6.83 4.01
N ARG A 65 -15.00 -5.52 3.89
CA ARG A 65 -16.14 -4.57 3.86
C ARG A 65 -16.66 -4.25 2.45
N GLY A 66 -16.07 -4.85 1.41
CA GLY A 66 -16.42 -4.55 0.02
C GLY A 66 -16.10 -3.12 -0.41
N TYR A 67 -15.05 -2.51 0.13
CA TYR A 67 -14.64 -1.16 -0.25
C TYR A 67 -14.00 -1.15 -1.65
N VAL A 68 -14.49 -0.26 -2.50
CA VAL A 68 -13.99 -0.02 -3.86
C VAL A 68 -13.77 1.48 -4.04
N ASP A 69 -12.62 1.85 -4.60
CA ASP A 69 -12.27 3.25 -4.90
C ASP A 69 -11.94 3.51 -6.37
N ASP A 70 -12.18 2.54 -7.24
CA ASP A 70 -11.97 2.59 -8.69
C ASP A 70 -10.53 2.97 -9.11
N THR A 71 -9.54 2.77 -8.23
CA THR A 71 -8.14 3.13 -8.52
C THR A 71 -7.27 1.98 -9.02
N GLU A 72 -7.74 0.74 -8.86
CA GLU A 72 -7.00 -0.47 -9.26
C GLU A 72 -6.71 -0.48 -10.77
N LEU A 73 -5.53 -0.94 -11.16
CA LEU A 73 -5.12 -0.98 -12.58
C LEU A 73 -5.73 -2.14 -13.36
N TYR A 74 -6.14 -3.19 -12.66
CA TYR A 74 -6.79 -4.37 -13.21
C TYR A 74 -7.70 -4.97 -12.14
N ASP A 75 -8.64 -5.81 -12.58
CA ASP A 75 -9.64 -6.40 -11.70
C ASP A 75 -9.00 -7.10 -10.51
N LYS A 76 -9.41 -6.68 -9.30
CA LYS A 76 -9.02 -7.28 -8.03
C LYS A 76 -7.52 -7.19 -7.74
N GLU A 77 -6.85 -6.15 -8.23
CA GLU A 77 -5.43 -5.90 -8.01
C GLU A 77 -5.04 -6.02 -6.53
N LEU A 78 -5.85 -5.46 -5.63
CA LEU A 78 -5.57 -5.50 -4.19
C LEU A 78 -5.65 -6.92 -3.62
N GLU A 79 -6.67 -7.69 -4.02
CA GLU A 79 -6.84 -9.10 -3.62
C GLU A 79 -5.66 -9.96 -4.11
N VAL A 80 -5.25 -9.76 -5.37
CA VAL A 80 -4.09 -10.44 -5.95
C VAL A 80 -2.82 -10.15 -5.17
N ALA A 81 -2.55 -8.87 -4.86
CA ALA A 81 -1.34 -8.48 -4.12
C ALA A 81 -1.26 -9.14 -2.73
N ILE A 82 -2.38 -9.27 -2.01
CA ILE A 82 -2.41 -9.98 -0.72
C ILE A 82 -2.11 -11.47 -0.91
N ASN A 83 -2.71 -12.12 -1.92
CA ASN A 83 -2.57 -13.55 -2.17
C ASN A 83 -1.15 -13.96 -2.61
N GLU A 84 -0.36 -13.04 -3.16
CA GLU A 84 1.04 -13.26 -3.54
C GLU A 84 2.02 -13.19 -2.35
N LEU A 85 1.57 -12.76 -1.17
CA LEU A 85 2.41 -12.80 0.02
C LEU A 85 2.75 -14.26 0.39
N PRO A 86 3.99 -14.54 0.83
CA PRO A 86 4.35 -15.86 1.31
C PRO A 86 3.42 -16.30 2.44
N LYS A 87 2.85 -17.50 2.32
CA LYS A 87 2.09 -18.13 3.41
C LYS A 87 3.08 -18.58 4.48
N THR A 88 3.03 -17.95 5.65
CA THR A 88 3.75 -18.38 6.86
C THR A 88 3.07 -19.57 7.50
#